data_AF-A0A950RSS7-F1
#
_entry.id   AF-A0A950RSS7-F1
#
_cell.length_a   1.000
_cell.length_b   1.000
_cell.length_c   1.000
_cell.angle_alpha   90.00
_cell.angle_beta   90.00
_cell.angle_gamma   90.00
#
_symmetry.space_group_name_H-M   'P 1'
#
loop_
_entity.id
_entity.type
_entity.pdbx_description
1 polymer ?
#
loop_
_entity_poly.entity_id
_entity_poly.type
_entity_poly.pdbx_seq_one_letter_code
_entity_poly.pdbx_strand_id
1 'polypeptide(L)'
;AGEKTRRVYRFQPSIVEGEAGLKASGGQTGLFEDTIQGSFKVVPEGFPVVGAKSDLLEQVASLKSDLVLPPTWVKGTLKFQVAVYPSTLADLQKGLEGLLREPNGCFEQTSTSNYPNLLILDYLRETDQAQPQVAQQAQEMLGRGYEKLLSFECLDQAHNQRQGYEWFGGTAPPHEALTAYGLMQFRDMARVRPVDAAMLERTRQYLMSRRDGKGGFLRNPSAVDTFGRAPELITNAYIVWALTESGKQDDITRELDTLNQQAQTSSDPYFLALVGLSLLNRDRPGEALVLLQKIAQAQKPEGYLDAAQTSITSSGGRDLQIETTALALYGWLKARRSDLFEKNVQAAVKWIGQQRGGYGGFGSTQSTILALKALIAYARDHKQAAQAGRLSLFVDNREVVARDFPAGAQEALVLELPDAEKYLKPGPNNVRVEITGDKNRFPFTATWSYQTLKPISDSQCAVSLTTRLDRTDFQEGDTAHLIVDLENKSGQGQGMTVAIVGLPAGLTLPEDMKKLKDLARLPNDGSRPVISAFEIRGRELVLYWRDLPPDARGDKKIHFDLPLICRVPGEYRGPASRAYLYYNADHKDWVEPLKVTIHPEKEEVK
;
A
#
# COMPACT_ATOMS: atom_id res chain seq x y z
N ALA A 1 26.72 -39.30 -29.38
CA ALA A 1 27.24 -37.98 -28.95
C ALA A 1 26.12 -36.97 -29.09
N GLY A 2 25.72 -36.30 -28.01
CA GLY A 2 24.58 -35.37 -28.02
C GLY A 2 23.31 -35.88 -27.31
N GLU A 3 23.34 -37.06 -26.69
CA GLU A 3 22.25 -37.51 -25.81
C GLU A 3 22.27 -36.69 -24.52
N LYS A 4 21.18 -35.97 -24.26
CA LYS A 4 20.95 -35.28 -22.98
C LYS A 4 20.18 -36.25 -22.08
N THR A 5 20.67 -36.46 -20.86
CA THR A 5 19.93 -37.16 -19.81
C THR A 5 19.42 -36.14 -18.81
N ARG A 6 18.13 -36.21 -18.48
CA ARG A 6 17.52 -35.44 -17.39
C ARG A 6 17.24 -36.39 -16.23
N ARG A 7 17.44 -35.89 -15.02
CA ARG A 7 17.13 -36.59 -13.76
C ARG A 7 16.41 -35.63 -12.84
N VAL A 8 15.32 -36.08 -12.24
CA VAL A 8 14.53 -35.28 -11.30
C VAL A 8 14.83 -35.75 -9.89
N TYR A 9 15.21 -34.80 -9.02
CA TYR A 9 15.47 -35.07 -7.60
C TYR A 9 14.41 -34.38 -6.75
N ARG A 10 13.84 -35.11 -5.79
CA ARG A 10 12.89 -34.56 -4.82
C ARG A 10 13.62 -34.19 -3.54
N PHE A 11 13.47 -32.94 -3.12
CA PHE A 11 14.02 -32.44 -1.86
C PHE A 11 13.01 -31.54 -1.15
N GLN A 12 13.11 -31.50 0.19
CA GLN A 12 12.34 -30.61 1.04
C GLN A 12 13.33 -29.77 1.86
N PRO A 13 13.20 -28.43 1.88
CA PRO A 13 14.05 -27.58 2.71
C PRO A 13 13.98 -27.97 4.19
N SER A 14 15.13 -28.01 4.87
CA SER A 14 15.22 -28.26 6.32
C SER A 14 15.00 -27.01 7.18
N ILE A 15 14.94 -25.83 6.53
CA ILE A 15 14.72 -24.53 7.15
C ILE A 15 13.32 -24.01 6.79
N VAL A 16 12.72 -23.20 7.67
CA VAL A 16 11.41 -22.57 7.44
C VAL A 16 11.53 -21.34 6.54
N GLU A 17 12.62 -20.58 6.70
CA GLU A 17 12.95 -19.39 5.93
C GLU A 17 14.46 -19.19 5.85
N GLY A 18 14.94 -18.51 4.81
CA GLY A 18 16.35 -18.14 4.66
C GLY A 18 16.90 -18.44 3.27
N GLU A 19 18.21 -18.62 3.16
CA GLU A 19 18.86 -19.09 1.94
C GLU A 19 19.32 -20.54 2.11
N ALA A 20 19.09 -21.34 1.08
CA ALA A 20 19.59 -22.70 0.99
C ALA A 20 20.53 -22.82 -0.22
N GLY A 21 21.61 -23.58 -0.06
CA GLY A 21 22.50 -23.93 -1.16
C GLY A 21 22.15 -25.28 -1.77
N LEU A 22 22.16 -25.37 -3.10
CA LEU A 22 22.13 -26.63 -3.84
C LEU A 22 23.49 -26.83 -4.52
N LYS A 23 24.07 -28.02 -4.34
CA LYS A 23 25.27 -28.46 -5.07
C LYS A 23 24.94 -29.79 -5.74
N ALA A 24 25.15 -29.87 -7.04
CA ALA A 24 25.03 -31.08 -7.83
C ALA A 24 26.38 -31.33 -8.53
N SER A 25 26.94 -32.52 -8.33
CA SER A 25 28.19 -32.94 -8.97
C SER A 25 27.92 -34.17 -9.83
N GLY A 26 28.49 -34.19 -11.02
CA GLY A 26 28.32 -35.26 -12.00
C GLY A 26 29.60 -35.47 -12.79
N GLY A 27 29.95 -36.73 -13.05
CA GLY A 27 31.21 -37.04 -13.71
C GLY A 27 31.36 -38.53 -13.97
N GLN A 28 32.44 -38.89 -14.66
CA GLN A 28 32.88 -40.27 -14.82
C GLN A 28 34.14 -40.48 -14.00
N THR A 29 34.08 -41.42 -13.05
CA THR A 29 35.18 -41.72 -12.12
C THR A 29 36.50 -41.92 -12.87
N GLY A 30 37.52 -41.13 -12.52
CA GLY A 30 38.85 -41.20 -13.12
C GLY A 30 39.00 -40.49 -14.47
N LEU A 31 37.98 -39.78 -14.97
CA LEU A 31 38.06 -39.05 -16.24
C LEU A 31 37.74 -37.56 -16.10
N PHE A 32 36.52 -37.22 -15.68
CA PHE A 32 36.08 -35.83 -15.50
C PHE A 32 35.00 -35.76 -14.44
N GLU A 33 34.97 -34.64 -13.72
CA GLU A 33 33.93 -34.27 -12.77
C GLU A 33 33.54 -32.82 -13.06
N ASP A 34 32.24 -32.56 -13.08
CA ASP A 34 31.67 -31.23 -13.16
C ASP A 34 30.77 -30.99 -11.94
N THR A 35 30.66 -29.74 -11.52
CA THR A 35 29.90 -29.34 -10.33
C THR A 35 29.16 -28.06 -10.61
N ILE A 36 27.85 -28.09 -10.37
CA ILE A 36 26.97 -26.93 -10.39
C ILE A 36 26.59 -26.61 -8.95
N GLN A 37 26.73 -25.34 -8.58
CA GLN A 37 26.30 -24.83 -7.29
C GLN A 37 25.42 -23.60 -7.49
N GLY A 38 24.34 -23.52 -6.72
CA GLY A 38 23.47 -22.35 -6.67
C GLY A 38 22.89 -22.16 -5.28
N SER A 39 22.34 -20.98 -5.02
CA SER A 39 21.52 -20.73 -3.83
C SER A 39 20.10 -20.38 -4.25
N PHE A 40 19.15 -20.65 -3.37
CA PHE A 40 17.76 -20.27 -3.54
C PHE A 40 17.16 -19.85 -2.21
N LYS A 41 16.20 -18.92 -2.28
CA LYS A 41 15.49 -18.43 -1.10
C LYS A 41 14.38 -19.39 -0.71
N VAL A 42 14.38 -19.80 0.56
CA VAL A 42 13.29 -20.52 1.21
C VAL A 42 12.40 -19.49 1.89
N VAL A 43 11.10 -19.54 1.60
CA VAL A 43 10.09 -18.70 2.23
C VAL A 43 9.10 -19.58 2.98
N PRO A 44 8.55 -19.13 4.12
CA PRO A 44 7.55 -19.90 4.84
C PRO A 44 6.32 -20.22 3.99
N GLU A 45 5.67 -21.34 4.29
CA GLU A 45 4.37 -21.66 3.70
C GLU A 45 3.29 -20.69 4.22
N GLY A 46 2.33 -20.34 3.37
CA GLY A 46 1.17 -19.52 3.73
C GLY A 46 1.26 -18.05 3.34
N PHE A 47 0.33 -17.27 3.87
CA PHE A 47 0.19 -15.84 3.70
C PHE A 47 0.58 -15.10 4.99
N PRO A 48 1.40 -14.04 4.90
CA PRO A 48 1.85 -13.30 6.08
C PRO A 48 0.70 -12.48 6.65
N VAL A 49 0.39 -12.71 7.93
CA VAL A 49 -0.52 -11.88 8.71
C VAL A 49 0.32 -11.05 9.67
N VAL A 50 0.00 -9.76 9.75
CA VAL A 50 0.67 -8.83 10.66
C VAL A 50 -0.36 -8.04 11.42
N GLY A 51 -0.22 -8.04 12.74
CA GLY A 51 -0.92 -7.13 13.63
C GLY A 51 0.06 -6.15 14.27
N ALA A 52 -0.46 -5.01 14.69
CA ALA A 52 0.35 -4.01 15.37
C ALA A 52 -0.48 -3.14 16.30
N LYS A 53 0.21 -2.55 17.27
CA LYS A 53 -0.29 -1.51 18.16
C LYS A 53 0.75 -0.40 18.21
N SER A 54 0.32 0.83 17.91
CA SER A 54 1.16 2.01 18.08
C SER A 54 0.54 2.96 19.10
N ASP A 55 1.38 3.56 19.93
CA ASP A 55 0.97 4.57 20.92
C ASP A 55 2.18 5.38 21.41
N LEU A 56 1.98 6.28 22.36
CA LEU A 56 3.03 6.99 23.08
C LEU A 56 3.43 6.20 24.34
N LEU A 57 4.69 5.78 24.41
CA LEU A 57 5.27 5.15 25.60
C LEU A 57 5.75 6.23 26.57
N GLU A 58 5.03 6.37 27.69
CA GLU A 58 5.37 7.35 28.72
C GLU A 58 6.26 6.77 29.83
N GLN A 59 5.84 5.62 30.36
CA GLN A 59 6.58 4.85 31.36
C GLN A 59 6.29 3.37 31.13
N VAL A 60 5.00 3.04 31.05
CA VAL A 60 4.53 1.66 30.89
C VAL A 60 3.44 1.64 29.82
N ALA A 61 3.50 0.66 28.92
CA ALA A 61 2.43 0.32 28.00
C ALA A 61 2.07 -1.16 28.13
N SER A 62 0.78 -1.48 28.19
CA SER A 62 0.27 -2.85 28.21
C SER A 62 -0.48 -3.16 26.92
N LEU A 63 -0.23 -4.34 26.36
CA LEU A 63 -0.79 -4.80 25.08
C LEU A 63 -1.85 -5.89 25.27
N LYS A 64 -2.32 -6.13 26.50
CA LYS A 64 -3.19 -7.28 26.82
C LYS A 64 -4.48 -7.33 26.00
N SER A 65 -5.06 -6.16 25.71
CA SER A 65 -6.27 -6.02 24.88
C SER A 65 -5.99 -6.11 23.38
N ASP A 66 -4.75 -5.86 22.96
CA ASP A 66 -4.39 -5.64 21.56
C ASP A 66 -3.76 -6.88 20.92
N LEU A 67 -2.96 -7.64 21.67
CA LEU A 67 -2.28 -8.85 21.18
C LEU A 67 -3.15 -10.10 21.37
N VAL A 68 -4.02 -10.36 20.40
CA VAL A 68 -4.85 -11.57 20.33
C VAL A 68 -4.39 -12.43 19.15
N LEU A 69 -3.85 -13.61 19.45
CA LEU A 69 -3.34 -14.55 18.44
C LEU A 69 -4.42 -15.55 18.02
N PRO A 70 -4.40 -16.01 16.75
CA PRO A 70 -5.40 -16.97 16.25
C PRO A 70 -5.20 -18.36 16.89
N PRO A 71 -6.17 -19.28 16.72
CA PRO A 71 -6.06 -20.65 17.20
C PRO A 71 -4.84 -21.40 16.64
N THR A 72 -4.45 -21.12 15.40
CA THR A 72 -3.35 -21.80 14.70
C THR A 72 -2.62 -20.85 13.75
N TRP A 73 -1.36 -21.19 13.47
CA TRP A 73 -0.48 -20.59 12.46
C TRP A 73 0.55 -21.63 12.00
N VAL A 74 1.32 -21.32 10.97
CA VAL A 74 2.44 -22.17 10.51
C VAL A 74 3.56 -22.12 11.55
N LYS A 75 3.91 -23.25 12.16
CA LYS A 75 4.90 -23.33 13.24
C LYS A 75 6.25 -22.73 12.83
N GLY A 76 6.92 -22.08 13.78
CA GLY A 76 8.19 -21.41 13.58
C GLY A 76 8.09 -20.07 12.85
N THR A 77 6.88 -19.54 12.62
CA THR A 77 6.68 -18.29 11.88
C THR A 77 6.19 -17.12 12.74
N LEU A 78 5.77 -17.38 13.98
CA LEU A 78 5.36 -16.32 14.88
C LEU A 78 6.57 -15.48 15.31
N LYS A 79 6.49 -14.18 15.04
CA LYS A 79 7.46 -13.17 15.48
C LYS A 79 6.75 -12.08 16.24
N PHE A 80 7.42 -11.51 17.23
CA PHE A 80 6.95 -10.35 17.98
C PHE A 80 8.13 -9.41 18.23
N GLN A 81 7.90 -8.11 18.04
CA GLN A 81 8.89 -7.08 18.32
C GLN A 81 8.22 -5.79 18.82
N VAL A 82 8.98 -4.99 19.54
CA VAL A 82 8.62 -3.62 19.93
C VAL A 82 9.71 -2.69 19.44
N ALA A 83 9.33 -1.68 18.67
CA ALA A 83 10.20 -0.56 18.30
C ALA A 83 9.75 0.70 19.04
N VAL A 84 10.66 1.31 19.80
CA VAL A 84 10.47 2.61 20.46
C VAL A 84 11.32 3.65 19.77
N TYR A 85 10.77 4.85 19.58
CA TYR A 85 11.38 5.87 18.75
C TYR A 85 11.79 7.08 19.59
N PRO A 86 13.05 7.12 20.07
CA PRO A 86 13.54 8.15 21.00
C PRO A 86 13.67 9.54 20.35
N SER A 87 13.46 9.63 19.05
CA SER A 87 13.33 10.87 18.30
C SER A 87 12.22 10.73 17.25
N THR A 88 11.60 11.84 16.88
CA THR A 88 10.67 11.90 15.73
C THR A 88 11.34 11.42 14.44
N LEU A 89 12.68 11.56 14.35
CA LEU A 89 13.51 11.07 13.27
C LEU A 89 13.57 9.54 13.24
N ALA A 90 13.82 8.88 14.37
CA ALA A 90 13.78 7.42 14.47
C ALA A 90 12.42 6.86 14.04
N ASP A 91 11.35 7.53 14.48
CA ASP A 91 9.97 7.13 14.25
C ASP A 91 9.64 7.18 12.76
N LEU A 92 9.91 8.32 12.12
CA LEU A 92 9.69 8.49 10.70
C LEU A 92 10.56 7.54 9.88
N GLN A 93 11.86 7.43 10.20
CA GLN A 93 12.77 6.57 9.45
C GLN A 93 12.32 5.11 9.47
N LYS A 94 12.07 4.52 10.65
CA LYS A 94 11.65 3.11 10.72
C LYS A 94 10.28 2.87 10.11
N GLY A 95 9.34 3.80 10.32
CA GLY A 95 8.05 3.76 9.64
C GLY A 95 8.21 3.75 8.13
N LEU A 96 9.09 4.59 7.61
CA LEU A 96 9.33 4.70 6.19
C LEU A 96 10.12 3.50 5.62
N GLU A 97 11.14 2.96 6.31
CA GLU A 97 11.82 1.72 5.93
C GLU A 97 10.83 0.55 5.79
N GLY A 98 9.86 0.45 6.72
CA GLY A 98 8.80 -0.55 6.67
C GLY A 98 7.89 -0.43 5.44
N LEU A 99 7.79 0.77 4.88
CA LEU A 99 7.00 1.11 3.69
C LEU A 99 7.73 0.91 2.37
N LEU A 100 9.04 0.60 2.38
CA LEU A 100 9.77 0.27 1.16
C LEU A 100 9.09 -0.92 0.46
N ARG A 101 8.57 -0.67 -0.74
CA ARG A 101 7.81 -1.64 -1.53
C ARG A 101 8.07 -1.42 -3.02
N GLU A 102 8.09 -2.53 -3.74
CA GLU A 102 8.17 -2.53 -5.20
C GLU A 102 6.88 -1.99 -5.83
N PRO A 103 6.97 -1.07 -6.80
CA PRO A 103 5.80 -0.55 -7.48
C PRO A 103 5.12 -1.58 -8.38
N ASN A 104 3.84 -1.83 -8.11
CA ASN A 104 3.02 -2.79 -8.85
C ASN A 104 1.59 -2.26 -9.05
N GLY A 105 0.81 -2.93 -9.91
CA GLY A 105 -0.58 -2.59 -10.14
C GLY A 105 -0.82 -1.42 -11.09
N CYS A 106 -2.01 -0.82 -10.96
CA CYS A 106 -2.46 0.37 -11.69
C CYS A 106 -1.69 1.64 -11.27
N PHE A 107 -1.99 2.79 -11.88
CA PHE A 107 -1.38 4.09 -11.54
C PHE A 107 -1.41 4.35 -10.05
N GLU A 108 -2.58 4.18 -9.43
CA GLU A 108 -2.75 4.51 -8.02
C GLU A 108 -1.96 3.55 -7.11
N GLN A 109 -1.97 2.23 -7.36
CA GLN A 109 -1.16 1.25 -6.59
C GLN A 109 0.35 1.47 -6.77
N THR A 110 0.75 1.78 -8.00
CA THR A 110 2.13 2.14 -8.32
C THR A 110 2.52 3.39 -7.53
N SER A 111 1.63 4.38 -7.50
CA SER A 111 1.84 5.59 -6.72
C SER A 111 1.90 5.30 -5.22
N THR A 112 1.04 4.43 -4.67
CA THR A 112 1.01 4.03 -3.25
C THR A 112 2.34 3.54 -2.73
N SER A 113 3.00 2.71 -3.53
CA SER A 113 4.29 2.11 -3.18
C SER A 113 5.44 3.06 -3.51
N ASN A 114 5.28 3.93 -4.50
CA ASN A 114 6.33 4.83 -4.96
C ASN A 114 6.43 6.15 -4.17
N TYR A 115 5.30 6.70 -3.70
CA TYR A 115 5.27 7.97 -2.97
C TYR A 115 6.03 7.88 -1.62
N PRO A 116 5.91 6.80 -0.83
CA PRO A 116 6.72 6.63 0.38
C PRO A 116 8.24 6.62 0.09
N ASN A 117 8.69 5.98 -1.00
CA ASN A 117 10.10 5.98 -1.39
C ASN A 117 10.62 7.40 -1.66
N LEU A 118 9.78 8.24 -2.26
CA LEU A 118 10.04 9.66 -2.43
C LEU A 118 10.16 10.39 -1.08
N LEU A 119 9.19 10.20 -0.18
CA LEU A 119 9.20 10.85 1.14
C LEU A 119 10.44 10.45 1.95
N ILE A 120 10.91 9.20 1.84
CA ILE A 120 12.18 8.73 2.42
C ILE A 120 13.34 9.59 1.93
N LEU A 121 13.50 9.72 0.62
CA LEU A 121 14.65 10.44 0.05
C LEU A 121 14.61 11.92 0.36
N ASP A 122 13.42 12.53 0.34
CA ASP A 122 13.26 13.96 0.64
C ASP A 122 13.64 14.23 2.08
N TYR A 123 13.19 13.33 2.97
CA TYR A 123 13.50 13.36 4.38
C TYR A 123 14.99 13.15 4.68
N LEU A 124 15.61 12.09 4.14
CA LEU A 124 17.04 11.78 4.37
C LEU A 124 17.93 12.94 3.92
N ARG A 125 17.59 13.58 2.80
CA ARG A 125 18.33 14.72 2.27
C ARG A 125 18.18 15.97 3.12
N GLU A 126 16.99 16.28 3.61
CA GLU A 126 16.76 17.47 4.43
C GLU A 126 17.34 17.37 5.84
N THR A 127 17.49 16.15 6.36
CA THR A 127 17.97 15.90 7.73
C THR A 127 19.47 15.62 7.81
N ASP A 128 20.18 15.66 6.67
CA ASP A 128 21.60 15.34 6.53
C ASP A 128 21.98 13.99 7.15
N GLN A 129 21.08 13.00 7.03
CA GLN A 129 21.24 11.67 7.61
C GLN A 129 21.97 10.75 6.63
N ALA A 130 23.12 10.22 7.06
CA ALA A 130 23.93 9.32 6.25
C ALA A 130 23.41 7.87 6.29
N GLN A 131 22.50 7.52 5.38
CA GLN A 131 22.05 6.13 5.17
C GLN A 131 22.16 5.71 3.70
N PRO A 132 23.39 5.44 3.23
CA PRO A 132 23.64 5.22 1.81
C PRO A 132 22.87 4.01 1.25
N GLN A 133 22.74 2.93 2.02
CA GLN A 133 22.03 1.72 1.57
C GLN A 133 20.53 1.94 1.40
N VAL A 134 19.87 2.57 2.39
CA VAL A 134 18.44 2.88 2.32
C VAL A 134 18.16 3.90 1.20
N ALA A 135 19.01 4.92 1.08
CA ALA A 135 18.89 5.91 0.01
C ALA A 135 19.04 5.28 -1.37
N GLN A 136 20.02 4.39 -1.57
CA GLN A 136 20.21 3.69 -2.84
C GLN A 136 18.97 2.83 -3.19
N GLN A 137 18.49 2.02 -2.25
CA GLN A 137 17.30 1.19 -2.46
C GLN A 137 16.06 2.02 -2.80
N ALA A 138 15.83 3.10 -2.05
CA ALA A 138 14.72 4.00 -2.32
C ALA A 138 14.86 4.69 -3.68
N GLN A 139 16.07 5.08 -4.12
CA GLN A 139 16.31 5.66 -5.45
C GLN A 139 16.01 4.67 -6.58
N GLU A 140 16.44 3.41 -6.46
CA GLU A 140 16.20 2.37 -7.46
C GLU A 140 14.70 2.01 -7.56
N MET A 141 14.00 1.90 -6.43
CA MET A 141 12.55 1.70 -6.40
C MET A 141 11.81 2.92 -6.95
N LEU A 142 12.25 4.14 -6.58
CA LEU A 142 11.66 5.39 -7.04
C LEU A 142 11.79 5.56 -8.56
N GLY A 143 12.93 5.19 -9.13
CA GLY A 143 13.18 5.18 -10.57
C GLY A 143 12.25 4.23 -11.31
N ARG A 144 12.16 2.96 -10.88
CA ARG A 144 11.23 1.98 -11.49
C ARG A 144 9.78 2.41 -11.37
N GLY A 145 9.40 2.96 -10.22
CA GLY A 145 8.05 3.49 -10.01
C GLY A 145 7.73 4.66 -10.91
N TYR A 146 8.69 5.56 -11.15
CA TYR A 146 8.51 6.66 -12.09
C TYR A 146 8.27 6.17 -13.53
N GLU A 147 9.11 5.28 -14.05
CA GLU A 147 8.94 4.73 -15.39
C GLU A 147 7.57 4.05 -15.55
N LYS A 148 7.15 3.30 -14.52
CA LYS A 148 5.81 2.68 -14.50
C LYS A 148 4.70 3.74 -14.47
N LEU A 149 4.82 4.78 -13.65
CA LEU A 149 3.82 5.85 -13.59
C LEU A 149 3.65 6.57 -14.95
N LEU A 150 4.75 6.81 -15.68
CA LEU A 150 4.72 7.40 -17.02
C LEU A 150 3.96 6.53 -18.04
N SER A 151 4.01 5.21 -17.88
CA SER A 151 3.34 4.28 -18.80
C SER A 151 1.80 4.42 -18.81
N PHE A 152 1.24 5.03 -17.76
CA PHE A 152 -0.19 5.28 -17.62
C PHE A 152 -0.64 6.63 -18.20
N GLU A 153 0.26 7.42 -18.78
CA GLU A 153 -0.11 8.66 -19.49
C GLU A 153 -0.97 8.29 -20.71
N CYS A 154 -2.17 8.85 -20.80
CA CYS A 154 -3.12 8.49 -21.84
C CYS A 154 -2.73 9.07 -23.19
N LEU A 155 -3.04 8.36 -24.28
CA LEU A 155 -2.90 8.82 -25.66
C LEU A 155 -4.24 9.39 -26.17
N ASP A 156 -4.24 10.68 -26.49
CA ASP A 156 -5.30 11.30 -27.29
C ASP A 156 -5.14 10.87 -28.75
N GLN A 157 -6.04 9.98 -29.20
CA GLN A 157 -6.00 9.47 -30.56
C GLN A 157 -6.32 10.53 -31.62
N ALA A 158 -7.10 11.57 -31.28
CA ALA A 158 -7.49 12.59 -32.25
C ALA A 158 -6.31 13.50 -32.64
N HIS A 159 -5.44 13.79 -31.66
CA HIS A 159 -4.29 14.69 -31.85
C HIS A 159 -2.94 13.97 -31.84
N ASN A 160 -2.94 12.65 -31.62
CA ASN A 160 -1.75 11.81 -31.45
C ASN A 160 -0.77 12.39 -30.42
N GLN A 161 -1.31 12.86 -29.29
CA GLN A 161 -0.53 13.45 -28.20
C GLN A 161 -0.87 12.75 -26.89
N ARG A 162 0.14 12.54 -26.05
CA ARG A 162 -0.11 12.06 -24.69
C ARG A 162 -0.63 13.20 -23.84
N GLN A 163 -1.54 12.93 -22.90
CA GLN A 163 -2.02 13.91 -21.92
C GLN A 163 -2.78 13.21 -20.78
N GLY A 164 -2.60 13.71 -19.56
CA GLY A 164 -3.30 13.20 -18.37
C GLY A 164 -3.05 11.71 -18.08
N TYR A 165 -3.66 11.22 -17.02
CA TYR A 165 -3.45 9.85 -16.54
C TYR A 165 -4.78 9.13 -16.26
N GLU A 166 -4.79 7.82 -16.47
CA GLU A 166 -5.86 6.89 -16.07
C GLU A 166 -5.22 5.66 -15.38
N TRP A 167 -5.98 4.92 -14.55
CA TRP A 167 -5.45 3.79 -13.78
C TRP A 167 -4.63 2.80 -14.62
N PHE A 168 -4.98 2.57 -15.88
CA PHE A 168 -4.30 1.65 -16.78
C PHE A 168 -3.76 2.33 -18.06
N GLY A 169 -3.98 3.63 -18.21
CA GLY A 169 -3.50 4.43 -19.35
C GLY A 169 -4.06 3.99 -20.71
N GLY A 170 -3.21 3.98 -21.73
CA GLY A 170 -3.58 3.61 -23.10
C GLY A 170 -4.43 4.69 -23.78
N THR A 171 -5.47 4.30 -24.50
CA THR A 171 -6.39 5.23 -25.20
C THR A 171 -7.61 5.60 -24.36
N ALA A 172 -7.61 5.25 -23.08
CA ALA A 172 -8.67 5.66 -22.17
C ALA A 172 -8.65 7.18 -21.98
N PRO A 173 -9.81 7.85 -21.96
CA PRO A 173 -9.89 9.25 -21.60
C PRO A 173 -9.26 9.49 -20.21
N PRO A 174 -8.42 10.53 -20.03
CA PRO A 174 -7.75 10.74 -18.76
C PRO A 174 -8.73 11.11 -17.65
N HIS A 175 -8.34 10.84 -16.40
CA HIS A 175 -9.12 11.12 -15.21
C HIS A 175 -8.53 12.34 -14.48
N GLU A 176 -9.33 13.38 -14.25
CA GLU A 176 -8.83 14.65 -13.73
C GLU A 176 -8.22 14.55 -12.32
N ALA A 177 -8.89 13.88 -11.36
CA ALA A 177 -8.36 13.75 -10.00
C ALA A 177 -7.07 12.90 -9.94
N LEU A 178 -7.03 11.77 -10.65
CA LEU A 178 -5.84 10.94 -10.78
C LEU A 178 -4.67 11.71 -11.42
N THR A 179 -4.96 12.53 -12.43
CA THR A 179 -3.97 13.41 -13.05
C THR A 179 -3.45 14.48 -12.08
N ALA A 180 -4.33 15.07 -11.26
CA ALA A 180 -3.95 16.01 -10.20
C ALA A 180 -3.08 15.33 -9.12
N TYR A 181 -3.42 14.10 -8.75
CA TYR A 181 -2.60 13.30 -7.84
C TYR A 181 -1.22 12.99 -8.43
N GLY A 182 -1.16 12.62 -9.71
CA GLY A 182 0.08 12.46 -10.45
C GLY A 182 0.94 13.72 -10.48
N LEU A 183 0.33 14.87 -10.80
CA LEU A 183 1.03 16.17 -10.80
C LEU A 183 1.72 16.44 -9.46
N MET A 184 1.00 16.26 -8.34
CA MET A 184 1.58 16.43 -7.01
C MET A 184 2.73 15.46 -6.76
N GLN A 185 2.57 14.18 -7.11
CA GLN A 185 3.61 13.18 -6.92
C GLN A 185 4.86 13.49 -7.74
N PHE A 186 4.72 13.80 -9.03
CA PHE A 186 5.85 14.09 -9.91
C PHE A 186 6.58 15.37 -9.51
N ARG A 187 5.83 16.41 -9.10
CA ARG A 187 6.42 17.65 -8.58
C ARG A 187 7.18 17.41 -7.28
N ASP A 188 6.63 16.60 -6.39
CA ASP A 188 7.34 16.21 -5.18
C ASP A 188 8.58 15.39 -5.52
N MET A 189 8.46 14.46 -6.47
CA MET A 189 9.55 13.61 -6.95
C MET A 189 10.72 14.40 -7.53
N ALA A 190 10.43 15.50 -8.23
CA ALA A 190 11.43 16.41 -8.78
C ALA A 190 12.35 17.03 -7.71
N ARG A 191 11.94 17.00 -6.43
CA ARG A 191 12.81 17.40 -5.33
C ARG A 191 14.00 16.46 -5.18
N VAL A 192 13.82 15.14 -5.33
CA VAL A 192 14.84 14.15 -4.93
C VAL A 192 15.47 13.39 -6.10
N ARG A 193 14.90 13.52 -7.31
CA ARG A 193 15.47 12.96 -8.53
C ARG A 193 15.06 13.76 -9.77
N PRO A 194 15.76 13.58 -10.91
CA PRO A 194 15.33 14.15 -12.18
C PRO A 194 13.93 13.65 -12.58
N VAL A 195 13.09 14.58 -13.03
CA VAL A 195 11.76 14.34 -13.61
C VAL A 195 11.68 15.12 -14.91
N ASP A 196 11.02 14.56 -15.92
CA ASP A 196 10.83 15.22 -17.22
C ASP A 196 9.95 16.48 -17.07
N ALA A 197 10.57 17.64 -17.25
CA ALA A 197 9.91 18.94 -17.16
C ALA A 197 8.81 19.12 -18.23
N ALA A 198 8.99 18.55 -19.43
CA ALA A 198 7.99 18.63 -20.49
C ALA A 198 6.76 17.80 -20.15
N MET A 199 6.93 16.61 -19.57
CA MET A 199 5.84 15.80 -19.05
C MET A 199 5.09 16.51 -17.92
N LEU A 200 5.80 17.08 -16.95
CA LEU A 200 5.20 17.84 -15.85
C LEU A 200 4.35 19.01 -16.36
N GLU A 201 4.91 19.78 -17.28
CA GLU A 201 4.22 20.93 -17.88
C GLU A 201 2.97 20.48 -18.65
N ARG A 202 3.06 19.40 -19.42
CA ARG A 202 1.90 18.87 -20.16
C ARG A 202 0.81 18.33 -19.23
N THR A 203 1.20 17.68 -18.13
CA THR A 203 0.28 17.19 -17.09
C THR A 203 -0.48 18.36 -16.45
N ARG A 204 0.24 19.43 -16.13
CA ARG A 204 -0.32 20.68 -15.59
C ARG A 204 -1.24 21.37 -16.61
N GLN A 205 -0.81 21.49 -17.87
CA GLN A 205 -1.61 22.08 -18.95
C GLN A 205 -2.90 21.30 -19.21
N TYR A 206 -2.86 19.97 -19.13
CA TYR A 206 -4.07 19.15 -19.22
C TYR A 206 -5.08 19.60 -18.16
N LEU A 207 -4.72 19.63 -16.87
CA LEU A 207 -5.63 20.07 -15.79
C LEU A 207 -6.17 21.49 -16.01
N MET A 208 -5.31 22.42 -16.45
CA MET A 208 -5.71 23.79 -16.77
C MET A 208 -6.69 23.88 -17.93
N SER A 209 -6.61 22.96 -18.90
CA SER A 209 -7.56 22.86 -20.01
C SER A 209 -8.92 22.28 -19.59
N ARG A 210 -8.99 21.65 -18.41
CA ARG A 210 -10.24 21.11 -17.85
C ARG A 210 -11.04 22.12 -17.06
N ARG A 211 -10.67 23.40 -16.99
CA ARG A 211 -11.51 24.42 -16.32
C ARG A 211 -12.82 24.60 -17.08
N ASP A 212 -13.93 24.73 -16.33
CA ASP A 212 -15.27 24.88 -16.92
C ASP A 212 -15.66 26.33 -17.23
N GLY A 213 -14.80 27.30 -16.86
CA GLY A 213 -15.03 28.73 -17.00
C GLY A 213 -15.97 29.32 -15.93
N LYS A 214 -16.52 28.51 -15.03
CA LYS A 214 -17.48 28.87 -13.97
C LYS A 214 -16.91 28.72 -12.55
N GLY A 215 -15.60 28.47 -12.44
CA GLY A 215 -14.91 28.28 -11.15
C GLY A 215 -14.81 26.82 -10.71
N GLY A 216 -15.08 25.87 -11.61
CA GLY A 216 -14.90 24.44 -11.41
C GLY A 216 -14.10 23.79 -12.54
N PHE A 217 -14.14 22.46 -12.58
CA PHE A 217 -13.49 21.66 -13.60
C PHE A 217 -14.49 20.75 -14.30
N LEU A 218 -14.32 20.61 -15.62
CA LEU A 218 -14.95 19.61 -16.44
C LEU A 218 -14.67 18.22 -15.84
N ARG A 219 -15.74 17.45 -15.77
CA ARG A 219 -15.70 16.07 -15.31
C ARG A 219 -15.82 15.18 -16.51
N ASN A 220 -14.85 14.30 -16.71
CA ASN A 220 -14.97 13.26 -17.73
C ASN A 220 -16.26 12.44 -17.48
N PRO A 221 -17.24 12.44 -18.41
CA PRO A 221 -18.50 11.72 -18.27
C PRO A 221 -18.36 10.22 -18.60
N SER A 222 -17.27 9.85 -19.27
CA SER A 222 -16.90 8.48 -19.63
C SER A 222 -15.94 7.84 -18.63
N ALA A 223 -15.57 8.55 -17.55
CA ALA A 223 -14.91 7.94 -16.42
C ALA A 223 -15.86 6.86 -15.86
N VAL A 224 -15.45 5.60 -16.01
CA VAL A 224 -16.26 4.40 -15.73
C VAL A 224 -16.37 4.13 -14.23
N ASP A 225 -15.99 5.10 -13.39
CA ASP A 225 -16.01 5.09 -11.93
C ASP A 225 -17.34 5.58 -11.35
N THR A 226 -18.45 5.45 -12.09
CA THR A 226 -19.78 5.99 -11.71
C THR A 226 -20.22 5.58 -10.30
N PHE A 227 -19.68 4.47 -9.77
CA PHE A 227 -20.00 3.93 -8.44
C PHE A 227 -18.99 4.29 -7.32
N GLY A 228 -18.09 5.26 -7.51
CA GLY A 228 -17.10 5.62 -6.49
C GLY A 228 -16.45 6.99 -6.65
N ARG A 229 -17.01 7.88 -7.47
CA ARG A 229 -16.44 9.20 -7.73
C ARG A 229 -16.64 10.15 -6.54
N ALA A 230 -15.57 10.81 -6.11
CA ALA A 230 -15.66 11.85 -5.08
C ALA A 230 -16.64 12.98 -5.49
N PRO A 231 -17.29 13.65 -4.53
CA PRO A 231 -18.17 14.79 -4.81
C PRO A 231 -17.46 15.89 -5.63
N GLU A 232 -18.23 16.64 -6.43
CA GLU A 232 -17.70 17.72 -7.29
C GLU A 232 -16.92 18.76 -6.50
N LEU A 233 -17.48 19.16 -5.37
CA LEU A 233 -16.86 20.09 -4.45
C LEU A 233 -15.46 19.62 -4.01
N ILE A 234 -15.33 18.34 -3.62
CA ILE A 234 -14.07 17.74 -3.16
C ILE A 234 -13.07 17.62 -4.30
N THR A 235 -13.54 17.21 -5.49
CA THR A 235 -12.68 17.06 -6.67
C THR A 235 -12.09 18.40 -7.09
N ASN A 236 -12.92 19.45 -7.16
CA ASN A 236 -12.47 20.79 -7.53
C ASN A 236 -11.46 21.33 -6.51
N ALA A 237 -11.73 21.19 -5.20
CA ALA A 237 -10.79 21.59 -4.15
C ALA A 237 -9.45 20.85 -4.23
N TYR A 238 -9.49 19.56 -4.53
CA TYR A 238 -8.27 18.76 -4.66
C TYR A 238 -7.44 19.15 -5.89
N ILE A 239 -8.07 19.38 -7.05
CA ILE A 239 -7.37 19.85 -8.26
C ILE A 239 -6.74 21.22 -8.01
N VAL A 240 -7.46 22.14 -7.38
CA VAL A 240 -6.93 23.46 -7.00
C VAL A 240 -5.75 23.31 -6.04
N TRP A 241 -5.87 22.47 -5.01
CA TRP A 241 -4.76 22.21 -4.09
C TRP A 241 -3.54 21.65 -4.82
N ALA A 242 -3.71 20.66 -5.69
CA ALA A 242 -2.63 20.10 -6.49
C ALA A 242 -1.92 21.13 -7.39
N LEU A 243 -2.68 22.00 -8.06
CA LEU A 243 -2.13 23.07 -8.89
C LEU A 243 -1.37 24.10 -8.04
N THR A 244 -1.93 24.53 -6.90
CA THR A 244 -1.28 25.51 -6.03
C THR A 244 -0.06 24.98 -5.30
N GLU A 245 -0.04 23.69 -4.93
CA GLU A 245 1.12 23.04 -4.32
C GLU A 245 2.25 22.83 -5.35
N SER A 246 1.91 22.81 -6.64
CA SER A 246 2.87 22.63 -7.75
C SER A 246 3.49 23.94 -8.25
N GLY A 247 2.89 25.08 -7.95
CA GLY A 247 3.46 26.39 -8.29
C GLY A 247 2.48 27.55 -8.15
N LYS A 248 3.02 28.77 -8.30
CA LYS A 248 2.26 30.03 -8.21
C LYS A 248 1.92 30.67 -9.57
N GLN A 249 2.41 30.09 -10.67
CA GLN A 249 2.33 30.71 -11.99
C GLN A 249 0.93 30.62 -12.62
N ASP A 250 0.15 29.62 -12.22
CA ASP A 250 -1.14 29.36 -12.83
C ASP A 250 -2.19 30.33 -12.33
N ASP A 251 -2.92 30.97 -13.24
CA ASP A 251 -4.12 31.73 -12.89
C ASP A 251 -5.30 30.77 -12.69
N ILE A 252 -5.56 30.48 -11.42
CA ILE A 252 -6.71 29.71 -10.93
C ILE A 252 -7.53 30.55 -9.93
N THR A 253 -7.44 31.88 -10.05
CA THR A 253 -8.02 32.82 -9.08
C THR A 253 -9.53 32.61 -8.98
N ARG A 254 -10.21 32.44 -10.12
CA ARG A 254 -11.64 32.18 -10.18
C ARG A 254 -12.02 30.90 -9.44
N GLU A 255 -11.33 29.80 -9.72
CA GLU A 255 -11.60 28.51 -9.09
C GLU A 255 -11.37 28.58 -7.57
N LEU A 256 -10.27 29.19 -7.13
CA LEU A 256 -9.97 29.36 -5.71
C LEU A 256 -10.97 30.27 -4.99
N ASP A 257 -11.41 31.37 -5.61
CA ASP A 257 -12.41 32.27 -5.04
C ASP A 257 -13.77 31.60 -4.91
N THR A 258 -14.21 30.85 -5.93
CA THR A 258 -15.45 30.06 -5.87
C THR A 258 -15.41 29.05 -4.73
N LEU A 259 -14.31 28.30 -4.60
CA LEU A 259 -14.16 27.34 -3.50
C LEU A 259 -14.11 28.02 -2.13
N ASN A 260 -13.43 29.16 -2.01
CA ASN A 260 -13.37 29.91 -0.77
C ASN A 260 -14.73 30.48 -0.35
N GLN A 261 -15.56 30.94 -1.31
CA GLN A 261 -16.93 31.35 -1.04
C GLN A 261 -17.78 30.19 -0.50
N GLN A 262 -17.66 29.01 -1.11
CA GLN A 262 -18.33 27.78 -0.65
C GLN A 262 -17.81 27.32 0.72
N ALA A 263 -16.52 27.54 1.01
CA ALA A 263 -15.91 27.21 2.30
C ALA A 263 -16.45 28.02 3.47
N GLN A 264 -16.94 29.25 3.23
CA GLN A 264 -17.52 30.06 4.31
C GLN A 264 -18.75 29.38 4.95
N THR A 265 -19.59 28.71 4.14
CA THR A 265 -20.81 28.03 4.62
C THR A 265 -20.62 26.54 4.88
N SER A 266 -19.59 25.90 4.33
CA SER A 266 -19.32 24.47 4.54
C SER A 266 -18.81 24.17 5.96
N SER A 267 -19.22 23.04 6.53
CA SER A 267 -18.72 22.52 7.81
C SER A 267 -17.82 21.29 7.66
N ASP A 268 -17.41 20.94 6.43
CA ASP A 268 -16.61 19.74 6.16
C ASP A 268 -15.10 20.00 6.34
N PRO A 269 -14.45 19.51 7.41
CA PRO A 269 -13.04 19.81 7.67
C PRO A 269 -12.09 19.36 6.56
N TYR A 270 -12.41 18.29 5.82
CA TYR A 270 -11.56 17.82 4.71
C TYR A 270 -11.53 18.84 3.57
N PHE A 271 -12.72 19.29 3.16
CA PHE A 271 -12.86 20.35 2.16
C PHE A 271 -12.20 21.66 2.61
N LEU A 272 -12.48 22.09 3.84
CA LEU A 272 -11.92 23.32 4.39
C LEU A 272 -10.39 23.30 4.44
N ALA A 273 -9.78 22.14 4.75
CA ALA A 273 -8.33 22.00 4.81
C ALA A 273 -7.70 22.16 3.42
N LEU A 274 -8.28 21.54 2.38
CA LEU A 274 -7.81 21.68 0.99
C LEU A 274 -7.86 23.14 0.51
N VAL A 275 -8.96 23.85 0.79
CA VAL A 275 -9.11 25.27 0.44
C VAL A 275 -8.14 26.14 1.24
N GLY A 276 -8.03 25.91 2.56
CA GLY A 276 -7.10 26.62 3.43
C GLY A 276 -5.64 26.47 3.01
N LEU A 277 -5.21 25.25 2.66
CA LEU A 277 -3.87 25.00 2.12
C LEU A 277 -3.65 25.72 0.78
N SER A 278 -4.65 25.72 -0.10
CA SER A 278 -4.58 26.43 -1.39
C SER A 278 -4.48 27.94 -1.22
N LEU A 279 -5.20 28.52 -0.26
CA LEU A 279 -5.10 29.93 0.10
C LEU A 279 -3.70 30.27 0.66
N LEU A 280 -3.13 29.42 1.52
CA LEU A 280 -1.75 29.59 2.00
C LEU A 280 -0.74 29.53 0.85
N ASN A 281 -0.92 28.63 -0.11
CA ASN A 281 -0.07 28.54 -1.30
C ASN A 281 -0.13 29.78 -2.20
N ARG A 282 -1.21 30.55 -2.10
CA ARG A 282 -1.44 31.79 -2.85
C ARG A 282 -1.26 33.05 -2.01
N ASP A 283 -0.53 32.93 -0.90
CA ASP A 283 -0.20 34.04 0.00
C ASP A 283 -1.45 34.80 0.51
N ARG A 284 -2.56 34.07 0.75
CA ARG A 284 -3.82 34.58 1.33
C ARG A 284 -4.03 34.07 2.76
N PRO A 285 -3.10 34.32 3.71
CA PRO A 285 -3.15 33.71 5.04
C PRO A 285 -4.35 34.18 5.88
N GLY A 286 -4.85 35.41 5.69
CA GLY A 286 -6.01 35.91 6.43
C GLY A 286 -7.26 35.06 6.21
N GLU A 287 -7.55 34.74 4.95
CA GLU A 287 -8.68 33.89 4.58
C GLU A 287 -8.45 32.44 4.99
N ALA A 288 -7.22 31.93 4.82
CA ALA A 288 -6.87 30.58 5.26
C ALA A 288 -7.06 30.40 6.77
N LEU A 289 -6.68 31.38 7.59
CA LEU A 289 -6.79 31.32 9.05
C LEU A 289 -8.23 31.21 9.53
N VAL A 290 -9.18 31.84 8.84
CA VAL A 290 -10.62 31.70 9.15
C VAL A 290 -11.04 30.23 9.01
N LEU A 291 -10.65 29.58 7.92
CA LEU A 291 -10.98 28.18 7.68
C LEU A 291 -10.26 27.25 8.67
N LEU A 292 -8.97 27.47 8.92
CA LEU A 292 -8.16 26.65 9.84
C LEU A 292 -8.63 26.74 11.30
N GLN A 293 -9.15 27.89 11.75
CA GLN A 293 -9.77 28.03 13.06
C GLN A 293 -11.10 27.28 13.15
N LYS A 294 -11.92 27.31 12.09
CA LYS A 294 -13.15 26.52 12.01
C LYS A 294 -12.86 25.03 12.12
N ILE A 295 -11.80 24.56 11.45
CA ILE A 295 -11.32 23.17 11.57
C ILE A 295 -10.84 22.88 13.00
N ALA A 296 -10.08 23.78 13.62
CA ALA A 296 -9.59 23.59 15.00
C ALA A 296 -10.72 23.45 16.02
N GLN A 297 -11.83 24.16 15.82
CA GLN A 297 -13.03 24.04 16.66
C GLN A 297 -13.80 22.72 16.45
N ALA A 298 -13.63 22.08 15.30
CA ALA A 298 -14.28 20.81 14.97
C ALA A 298 -13.49 19.58 15.47
N GLN A 299 -12.25 19.76 15.95
CA GLN A 299 -11.40 18.68 16.42
C GLN A 299 -12.03 17.99 17.64
N LYS A 300 -12.06 16.66 17.62
CA LYS A 300 -12.59 15.85 18.71
C LYS A 300 -11.63 15.82 19.91
N PRO A 301 -12.13 15.54 21.13
CA PRO A 301 -11.28 15.42 22.32
C PRO A 301 -10.12 14.44 22.18
N GLU A 302 -10.31 13.37 21.40
CA GLU A 302 -9.31 12.35 21.12
C GLU A 302 -8.21 12.83 20.15
N GLY A 303 -8.41 13.98 19.48
CA GLY A 303 -7.43 14.62 18.61
C GLY A 303 -7.67 14.48 17.11
N TYR A 304 -8.68 13.70 16.69
CA TYR A 304 -9.02 13.51 15.28
C TYR A 304 -10.11 14.47 14.77
N LEU A 305 -10.27 14.48 13.46
CA LEU A 305 -11.33 15.19 12.74
C LEU A 305 -12.12 14.21 11.88
N ASP A 306 -13.45 14.37 11.88
CA ASP A 306 -14.33 13.71 10.92
C ASP A 306 -14.52 14.61 9.70
N ALA A 307 -14.55 14.01 8.51
CA ALA A 307 -15.07 14.68 7.31
C ALA A 307 -16.60 14.57 7.26
N ALA A 308 -17.27 15.47 6.53
CA ALA A 308 -18.72 15.44 6.41
C ALA A 308 -19.22 14.39 5.41
N GLN A 309 -18.43 14.09 4.37
CA GLN A 309 -18.80 13.15 3.31
C GLN A 309 -17.73 12.08 3.09
N THR A 310 -16.70 12.40 2.31
CA THR A 310 -15.67 11.45 1.87
C THR A 310 -14.44 12.19 1.36
N SER A 311 -13.36 11.46 1.04
CA SER A 311 -12.12 12.00 0.48
C SER A 311 -12.11 11.97 -1.05
N ILE A 312 -11.01 12.43 -1.65
CA ILE A 312 -10.82 12.34 -3.11
C ILE A 312 -10.79 10.89 -3.64
N THR A 313 -10.38 9.94 -2.80
CA THR A 313 -10.38 8.49 -3.11
C THR A 313 -11.63 7.79 -2.60
N SER A 314 -12.66 8.57 -2.22
CA SER A 314 -13.90 8.07 -1.64
C SER A 314 -13.68 7.24 -0.36
N SER A 315 -12.65 7.56 0.42
CA SER A 315 -12.35 6.88 1.69
C SER A 315 -13.46 7.11 2.72
N GLY A 316 -13.63 6.15 3.64
CA GLY A 316 -14.55 6.24 4.78
C GLY A 316 -13.88 5.83 6.09
N GLY A 317 -14.62 5.96 7.19
CA GLY A 317 -14.19 5.47 8.51
C GLY A 317 -12.82 5.99 8.94
N ARG A 318 -11.98 5.07 9.43
CA ARG A 318 -10.64 5.37 9.96
C ARG A 318 -9.73 6.06 8.95
N ASP A 319 -9.72 5.62 7.70
CA ASP A 319 -8.83 6.17 6.67
C ASP A 319 -9.16 7.64 6.36
N LEU A 320 -10.46 7.95 6.27
CA LEU A 320 -10.95 9.31 6.09
C LEU A 320 -10.61 10.23 7.27
N GLN A 321 -10.70 9.72 8.51
CA GLN A 321 -10.30 10.47 9.70
C GLN A 321 -8.79 10.79 9.68
N ILE A 322 -7.96 9.85 9.24
CA ILE A 322 -6.51 10.06 9.09
C ILE A 322 -6.22 11.12 8.03
N GLU A 323 -6.81 11.00 6.85
CA GLU A 323 -6.60 11.99 5.77
C GLU A 323 -7.00 13.41 6.21
N THR A 324 -8.19 13.53 6.83
CA THR A 324 -8.74 14.81 7.28
C THR A 324 -7.87 15.44 8.36
N THR A 325 -7.50 14.64 9.36
CA THR A 325 -6.65 15.10 10.47
C THR A 325 -5.25 15.49 9.99
N ALA A 326 -4.69 14.73 9.05
CA ALA A 326 -3.37 15.02 8.48
C ALA A 326 -3.35 16.29 7.62
N LEU A 327 -4.38 16.54 6.80
CA LEU A 327 -4.52 17.79 6.04
C LEU A 327 -4.66 19.01 6.96
N ALA A 328 -5.47 18.88 8.02
CA ALA A 328 -5.64 19.94 9.02
C ALA A 328 -4.32 20.23 9.75
N LEU A 329 -3.62 19.18 10.21
CA LEU A 329 -2.30 19.29 10.83
C LEU A 329 -1.30 19.98 9.89
N TYR A 330 -1.24 19.57 8.63
CA TYR A 330 -0.38 20.20 7.64
C TYR A 330 -0.72 21.69 7.43
N GLY A 331 -2.02 22.03 7.39
CA GLY A 331 -2.49 23.40 7.32
C GLY A 331 -2.09 24.26 8.52
N TRP A 332 -2.27 23.76 9.75
CA TRP A 332 -1.88 24.45 10.98
C TRP A 332 -0.37 24.69 11.08
N LEU A 333 0.44 23.70 10.70
CA LEU A 333 1.91 23.82 10.65
C LEU A 333 2.33 24.86 9.60
N LYS A 334 1.76 24.79 8.40
CA LYS A 334 2.08 25.70 7.30
C LYS A 334 1.66 27.15 7.58
N ALA A 335 0.61 27.35 8.37
CA ALA A 335 0.17 28.67 8.82
C ALA A 335 1.15 29.35 9.80
N ARG A 336 2.02 28.58 10.48
CA ARG A 336 3.02 29.08 11.45
C ARG A 336 2.42 29.96 12.55
N ARG A 337 1.28 29.54 13.11
CA ARG A 337 0.55 30.23 14.20
C ARG A 337 0.42 29.32 15.41
N SER A 338 1.55 29.07 16.10
CA SER A 338 1.56 28.26 17.33
C SER A 338 0.71 28.87 18.44
N ASP A 339 0.57 30.20 18.47
CA ASP A 339 -0.33 30.91 19.37
C ASP A 339 -1.81 30.51 19.21
N LEU A 340 -2.20 30.03 18.03
CA LEU A 340 -3.56 29.60 17.73
C LEU A 340 -3.74 28.08 17.78
N PHE A 341 -2.75 27.31 17.28
CA PHE A 341 -2.98 25.91 16.93
C PHE A 341 -2.14 24.90 17.70
N GLU A 342 -1.24 25.30 18.62
CA GLU A 342 -0.32 24.36 19.28
C GLU A 342 -1.04 23.17 19.94
N LYS A 343 -2.13 23.43 20.67
CA LYS A 343 -2.92 22.35 21.30
C LYS A 343 -3.51 21.39 20.28
N ASN A 344 -4.02 21.93 19.17
CA ASN A 344 -4.61 21.13 18.10
C ASN A 344 -3.56 20.28 17.39
N VAL A 345 -2.38 20.85 17.15
CA VAL A 345 -1.21 20.17 16.58
C VAL A 345 -0.80 18.99 17.47
N GLN A 346 -0.60 19.21 18.77
CA GLN A 346 -0.20 18.14 19.70
C GLN A 346 -1.22 17.00 19.76
N ALA A 347 -2.52 17.33 19.82
CA ALA A 347 -3.59 16.34 19.83
C ALA A 347 -3.65 15.54 18.51
N ALA A 348 -3.52 16.22 17.36
CA ALA A 348 -3.52 15.58 16.04
C ALA A 348 -2.31 14.68 15.83
N VAL A 349 -1.11 15.13 16.21
CA VAL A 349 0.13 14.32 16.09
C VAL A 349 0.04 13.06 16.95
N LYS A 350 -0.43 13.19 18.20
CA LYS A 350 -0.63 12.04 19.09
C LYS A 350 -1.60 11.04 18.46
N TRP A 351 -2.76 11.51 18.01
CA TRP A 351 -3.78 10.63 17.45
C TRP A 351 -3.33 9.97 16.15
N ILE A 352 -2.71 10.72 15.22
CA ILE A 352 -2.16 10.17 13.97
C ILE A 352 -1.11 9.09 14.29
N GLY A 353 -0.21 9.34 15.24
CA GLY A 353 0.81 8.37 15.67
C GLY A 353 0.23 7.03 16.13
N GLN A 354 -0.93 7.06 16.82
CA GLN A 354 -1.66 5.86 17.24
C GLN A 354 -2.25 5.06 16.06
N GLN A 355 -2.40 5.69 14.89
CA GLN A 355 -2.92 5.04 13.68
C GLN A 355 -1.84 4.33 12.85
N ARG A 356 -0.58 4.30 13.31
CA ARG A 356 0.48 3.61 12.59
C ARG A 356 0.36 2.09 12.70
N GLY A 357 0.36 1.39 11.55
CA GLY A 357 0.38 -0.06 11.46
C GLY A 357 1.80 -0.65 11.53
N GLY A 358 1.91 -1.99 11.58
CA GLY A 358 3.17 -2.71 11.83
C GLY A 358 4.23 -2.56 10.74
N TYR A 359 3.83 -2.14 9.54
CA TYR A 359 4.73 -1.82 8.43
C TYR A 359 4.98 -0.32 8.26
N GLY A 360 4.54 0.51 9.22
CA GLY A 360 4.72 1.97 9.18
C GLY A 360 3.65 2.76 8.41
N GLY A 361 2.69 2.10 7.76
CA GLY A 361 1.58 2.75 7.06
C GLY A 361 0.45 3.20 7.99
N PHE A 362 -0.44 4.06 7.49
CA PHE A 362 -1.56 4.65 8.24
C PHE A 362 -2.92 4.28 7.61
N GLY A 363 -3.11 3.01 7.24
CA GLY A 363 -4.32 2.56 6.55
C GLY A 363 -4.19 2.68 5.03
N SER A 364 -5.02 3.49 4.39
CA SER A 364 -4.97 3.70 2.93
C SER A 364 -3.69 4.39 2.44
N THR A 365 -3.52 4.40 1.12
CA THR A 365 -2.49 5.16 0.40
C THR A 365 -2.50 6.64 0.76
N GLN A 366 -3.65 7.30 0.57
CA GLN A 366 -3.79 8.74 0.81
C GLN A 366 -3.57 9.06 2.28
N SER A 367 -4.17 8.25 3.17
CA SER A 367 -3.99 8.37 4.62
C SER A 367 -2.50 8.30 5.00
N THR A 368 -1.77 7.34 4.44
CA THR A 368 -0.32 7.17 4.69
C THR A 368 0.48 8.36 4.18
N ILE A 369 0.26 8.80 2.93
CA ILE A 369 1.02 9.92 2.34
C ILE A 369 0.76 11.22 3.09
N LEU A 370 -0.51 11.53 3.39
CA LEU A 370 -0.88 12.75 4.10
C LEU A 370 -0.36 12.73 5.54
N ALA A 371 -0.51 11.61 6.25
CA ALA A 371 0.02 11.46 7.61
C ALA A 371 1.54 11.67 7.63
N LEU A 372 2.28 11.04 6.71
CA LEU A 372 3.73 11.20 6.64
C LEU A 372 4.13 12.63 6.27
N LYS A 373 3.47 13.27 5.29
CA LYS A 373 3.70 14.69 4.96
C LYS A 373 3.54 15.59 6.19
N ALA A 374 2.46 15.39 6.95
CA ALA A 374 2.16 16.18 8.13
C ALA A 374 3.13 15.91 9.29
N LEU A 375 3.47 14.65 9.55
CA LEU A 375 4.42 14.25 10.59
C LEU A 375 5.86 14.69 10.25
N ILE A 376 6.27 14.64 8.98
CA ILE A 376 7.57 15.17 8.52
C ILE A 376 7.60 16.69 8.73
N ALA A 377 6.53 17.40 8.37
CA ALA A 377 6.43 18.84 8.63
C ALA A 377 6.52 19.16 10.13
N TYR A 378 5.84 18.39 10.98
CA TYR A 378 5.91 18.54 12.44
C TYR A 378 7.32 18.28 12.99
N ALA A 379 7.97 17.20 12.53
CA ALA A 379 9.28 16.77 12.98
C ALA A 379 10.38 17.80 12.71
N ARG A 380 10.29 18.56 11.61
CA ARG A 380 11.22 19.64 11.28
C ARG A 380 11.25 20.72 12.37
N ASP A 381 10.10 21.01 12.96
CA ASP A 381 9.93 22.11 13.91
C ASP A 381 10.04 21.66 15.38
N HIS A 382 9.98 20.35 15.67
CA HIS A 382 9.91 19.80 17.03
C HIS A 382 11.00 18.75 17.29
N LYS A 383 12.19 19.23 17.69
CA LYS A 383 13.32 18.37 18.08
C LYS A 383 13.35 18.18 19.60
N GLN A 384 13.21 16.94 20.07
CA GLN A 384 13.40 16.57 21.47
C GLN A 384 14.51 15.53 21.60
N ALA A 385 15.44 15.76 22.54
CA ALA A 385 16.53 14.84 22.83
C ALA A 385 16.12 13.84 23.93
N ALA A 386 16.48 12.57 23.74
CA ALA A 386 16.23 11.52 24.71
C ALA A 386 17.09 11.67 25.98
N GLN A 387 16.57 11.26 27.14
CA GLN A 387 17.36 11.02 28.35
C GLN A 387 17.89 9.59 28.37
N ALA A 388 19.02 9.34 29.00
CA ALA A 388 19.51 7.97 29.19
C ALA A 388 18.49 7.14 29.96
N GLY A 389 18.35 5.87 29.61
CA GLY A 389 17.38 4.98 30.23
C GLY A 389 17.52 3.53 29.80
N ARG A 390 16.53 2.73 30.20
CA ARG A 390 16.38 1.31 29.91
C ARG A 390 15.00 1.06 29.34
N LEU A 391 14.94 0.25 28.30
CA LEU A 391 13.73 -0.27 27.69
C LEU A 391 13.62 -1.77 28.02
N SER A 392 12.51 -2.20 28.62
CA SER A 392 12.28 -3.59 29.01
C SER A 392 10.98 -4.13 28.42
N LEU A 393 11.02 -5.37 27.95
CA LEU A 393 9.88 -6.15 27.47
C LEU A 393 9.57 -7.27 28.47
N PHE A 394 8.30 -7.37 28.84
CA PHE A 394 7.79 -8.38 29.75
C PHE A 394 6.69 -9.18 29.08
N VAL A 395 6.70 -10.50 29.30
CA VAL A 395 5.56 -11.38 29.02
C VAL A 395 5.06 -11.88 30.36
N ASP A 396 3.78 -11.65 30.62
CA ASP A 396 3.19 -11.72 31.95
C ASP A 396 3.99 -10.84 32.94
N ASN A 397 4.61 -11.45 33.96
CA ASN A 397 5.40 -10.76 34.97
C ASN A 397 6.92 -11.02 34.84
N ARG A 398 7.36 -11.63 33.74
CA ARG A 398 8.77 -11.98 33.52
C ARG A 398 9.40 -11.02 32.52
N GLU A 399 10.50 -10.38 32.91
CA GLU A 399 11.37 -9.66 31.94
C GLU A 399 11.98 -10.70 30.99
N VAL A 400 11.69 -10.55 29.70
CA VAL A 400 12.16 -11.47 28.65
C VAL A 400 13.31 -10.88 27.87
N VAL A 401 13.30 -9.56 27.66
CA VAL A 401 14.32 -8.82 26.90
C VAL A 401 14.42 -7.40 27.45
N ALA A 402 15.63 -6.84 27.51
CA ALA A 402 15.84 -5.44 27.86
C ALA A 402 17.06 -4.85 27.14
N ARG A 403 17.08 -3.53 26.99
CA ARG A 403 18.16 -2.77 26.35
C ARG A 403 18.33 -1.41 27.01
N ASP A 404 19.55 -1.09 27.42
CA ASP A 404 19.92 0.24 27.90
C ASP A 404 20.24 1.17 26.70
N PHE A 405 20.00 2.47 26.85
CA PHE A 405 20.28 3.49 25.83
C PHE A 405 20.81 4.79 26.44
N PRO A 406 21.75 5.48 25.76
CA PRO A 406 22.34 6.71 26.26
C PRO A 406 21.42 7.93 26.05
N ALA A 407 21.75 9.03 26.74
CA ALA A 407 21.12 10.31 26.46
C ALA A 407 21.43 10.75 25.03
N GLY A 408 20.47 11.41 24.38
CA GLY A 408 20.57 11.82 22.99
C GLY A 408 20.44 10.67 21.99
N ALA A 409 19.98 9.48 22.38
CA ALA A 409 19.70 8.38 21.46
C ALA A 409 18.77 8.86 20.32
N GLN A 410 19.21 8.66 19.07
CA GLN A 410 18.47 9.08 17.88
C GLN A 410 17.95 7.90 17.04
N GLU A 411 18.45 6.69 17.27
CA GLU A 411 18.04 5.48 16.55
C GLU A 411 16.87 4.79 17.24
N ALA A 412 16.08 4.04 16.46
CA ALA A 412 14.99 3.24 17.01
C ALA A 412 15.52 2.14 17.94
N LEU A 413 14.93 2.04 19.12
CA LEU A 413 15.20 1.02 20.12
C LEU A 413 14.29 -0.18 19.84
N VAL A 414 14.84 -1.23 19.24
CA VAL A 414 14.09 -2.45 18.91
C VAL A 414 14.38 -3.55 19.94
N LEU A 415 13.31 -4.13 20.50
CA LEU A 415 13.33 -5.36 21.29
C LEU A 415 12.57 -6.45 20.53
N GLU A 416 13.26 -7.49 20.10
CA GLU A 416 12.65 -8.69 19.50
C GLU A 416 12.44 -9.76 20.56
N LEU A 417 11.29 -10.42 20.56
CA LEU A 417 11.04 -11.55 21.45
C LEU A 417 11.60 -12.83 20.83
N PRO A 418 12.71 -13.39 21.35
CA PRO A 418 13.26 -14.64 20.83
C PRO A 418 12.29 -15.78 21.08
N ASP A 419 12.13 -16.68 20.10
CA ASP A 419 11.23 -17.83 20.15
C ASP A 419 9.82 -17.43 20.63
N ALA A 420 9.17 -16.49 19.95
CA ALA A 420 7.88 -15.95 20.37
C ALA A 420 6.82 -17.02 20.67
N GLU A 421 6.85 -18.16 19.96
CA GLU A 421 5.96 -19.33 20.19
C GLU A 421 6.12 -19.99 21.56
N LYS A 422 7.25 -19.78 22.26
CA LYS A 422 7.48 -20.27 23.62
C LYS A 422 6.75 -19.44 24.68
N TYR A 423 6.54 -18.16 24.39
CA TYR A 423 6.02 -17.18 25.35
C TYR A 423 4.57 -16.79 25.05
N LEU A 424 4.20 -16.74 23.78
CA LEU A 424 2.89 -16.33 23.32
C LEU A 424 2.03 -17.54 22.95
N LYS A 425 0.74 -17.45 23.26
CA LYS A 425 -0.25 -18.53 23.06
C LYS A 425 -1.46 -18.02 22.29
N PRO A 426 -2.28 -18.93 21.70
CA PRO A 426 -3.57 -18.55 21.12
C PRO A 426 -4.44 -17.76 22.09
N GLY A 427 -5.17 -16.76 21.57
CA GLY A 427 -5.97 -15.83 22.37
C GLY A 427 -5.17 -14.62 22.89
N PRO A 428 -5.67 -13.93 23.93
CA PRO A 428 -5.04 -12.72 24.45
C PRO A 428 -3.74 -13.02 25.20
N ASN A 429 -2.72 -12.19 24.97
CA ASN A 429 -1.41 -12.31 25.61
C ASN A 429 -1.07 -11.05 26.41
N ASN A 430 -0.60 -11.22 27.64
CA ASN A 430 -0.20 -10.10 28.48
C ASN A 430 1.26 -9.73 28.19
N VAL A 431 1.46 -8.70 27.36
CA VAL A 431 2.79 -8.15 27.06
C VAL A 431 2.84 -6.71 27.55
N ARG A 432 3.93 -6.37 28.25
CA ARG A 432 4.16 -5.03 28.81
C ARG A 432 5.52 -4.51 28.40
N VAL A 433 5.55 -3.25 28.01
CA VAL A 433 6.77 -2.50 27.64
C VAL A 433 6.98 -1.42 28.68
N GLU A 434 8.20 -1.29 29.19
CA GLU A 434 8.56 -0.26 30.17
C GLU A 434 9.78 0.53 29.71
N ILE A 435 9.76 1.84 29.96
CA ILE A 435 10.88 2.74 29.73
C ILE A 435 11.20 3.55 30.98
N THR A 436 12.48 3.70 31.29
CA THR A 436 12.95 4.56 32.37
C THR A 436 13.32 5.96 31.88
N GLY A 437 13.34 6.93 32.79
CA GLY A 437 13.66 8.34 32.53
C GLY A 437 12.41 9.20 32.51
N ASP A 438 12.26 10.08 33.50
CA ASP A 438 10.99 10.76 33.79
C ASP A 438 10.45 11.61 32.63
N LYS A 439 11.33 12.08 31.73
CA LYS A 439 10.97 12.88 30.55
C LYS A 439 10.99 12.08 29.24
N ASN A 440 11.29 10.79 29.27
CA ASN A 440 11.24 9.95 28.08
C ASN A 440 9.77 9.70 27.74
N ARG A 441 9.34 10.23 26.59
CA ARG A 441 7.99 10.15 26.03
C ARG A 441 8.13 9.89 24.55
N PHE A 442 8.03 8.62 24.15
CA PHE A 442 8.42 8.21 22.80
C PHE A 442 7.31 7.44 22.11
N PRO A 443 7.02 7.73 20.82
CA PRO A 443 6.19 6.84 20.04
C PRO A 443 6.76 5.42 20.07
N PHE A 444 5.90 4.42 20.09
CA PHE A 444 6.29 3.03 19.93
C PHE A 444 5.32 2.29 19.02
N THR A 445 5.82 1.21 18.42
CA THR A 445 5.02 0.24 17.67
C THR A 445 5.39 -1.16 18.13
N ALA A 446 4.43 -1.87 18.72
CA ALA A 446 4.49 -3.31 18.90
C ALA A 446 3.94 -4.00 17.66
N THR A 447 4.67 -4.97 17.09
CA THR A 447 4.28 -5.70 15.89
C THR A 447 4.38 -7.20 16.14
N TRP A 448 3.38 -7.95 15.68
CA TRP A 448 3.42 -9.41 15.63
C TRP A 448 3.11 -9.88 14.22
N SER A 449 3.80 -10.93 13.79
CA SER A 449 3.59 -11.52 12.48
C SER A 449 3.60 -13.04 12.56
N TYR A 450 2.83 -13.69 11.70
CA TYR A 450 2.80 -15.14 11.55
C TYR A 450 2.29 -15.49 10.16
N GLN A 451 2.47 -16.74 9.76
CA GLN A 451 1.98 -17.22 8.47
C GLN A 451 0.75 -18.11 8.67
N THR A 452 -0.23 -17.98 7.78
CA THR A 452 -1.41 -18.87 7.74
C THR A 452 -1.66 -19.34 6.31
N LEU A 453 -2.07 -20.59 6.14
CA LEU A 453 -2.39 -21.11 4.80
C LEU A 453 -3.57 -20.39 4.16
N LYS A 454 -4.55 -20.01 4.97
CA LYS A 454 -5.73 -19.25 4.56
C LYS A 454 -6.08 -18.25 5.66
N PRO A 455 -5.95 -16.95 5.40
CA PRO A 455 -6.48 -15.93 6.30
C PRO A 455 -8.01 -16.01 6.38
N ILE A 456 -8.59 -15.41 7.41
CA ILE A 456 -10.04 -15.47 7.66
C ILE A 456 -10.76 -14.50 6.70
N SER A 457 -11.78 -14.98 5.98
CA SER A 457 -12.67 -14.12 5.18
C SER A 457 -13.48 -13.20 6.07
N ASP A 458 -13.66 -11.96 5.64
CA ASP A 458 -14.56 -11.01 6.27
C ASP A 458 -15.98 -11.16 5.71
N SER A 459 -16.98 -11.30 6.59
CA SER A 459 -18.38 -11.42 6.20
C SER A 459 -18.93 -10.15 5.55
N GLN A 460 -18.31 -8.99 5.77
CA GLN A 460 -18.67 -7.71 5.16
C GLN A 460 -18.10 -7.54 3.75
N CYS A 461 -17.25 -8.45 3.27
CA CYS A 461 -16.69 -8.34 1.93
C CYS A 461 -17.81 -8.41 0.87
N ALA A 462 -17.91 -7.39 0.03
CA ALA A 462 -18.98 -7.24 -0.95
C ALA A 462 -18.92 -8.26 -2.10
N VAL A 463 -17.78 -8.93 -2.29
CA VAL A 463 -17.53 -9.87 -3.37
C VAL A 463 -17.11 -11.23 -2.82
N SER A 464 -17.27 -12.28 -3.61
CA SER A 464 -16.72 -13.61 -3.30
C SER A 464 -16.01 -14.20 -4.49
N LEU A 465 -14.94 -14.94 -4.21
CA LEU A 465 -14.11 -15.60 -5.20
C LEU A 465 -14.16 -17.11 -5.00
N THR A 466 -14.22 -17.86 -6.09
CA THR A 466 -13.91 -19.29 -6.08
C THR A 466 -12.85 -19.58 -7.14
N THR A 467 -11.83 -20.33 -6.76
CA THR A 467 -10.78 -20.79 -7.68
C THR A 467 -10.57 -22.28 -7.50
N ARG A 468 -10.55 -23.03 -8.60
CA ARG A 468 -10.24 -24.46 -8.58
C ARG A 468 -9.52 -24.89 -9.86
N LEU A 469 -8.74 -25.96 -9.76
CA LEU A 469 -8.29 -26.68 -10.94
C LEU A 469 -9.37 -27.71 -11.33
N ASP A 470 -9.41 -28.07 -12.61
CA ASP A 470 -10.24 -29.16 -13.14
C ASP A 470 -9.89 -30.51 -12.53
N ARG A 471 -8.61 -30.75 -12.29
CA ARG A 471 -8.05 -31.88 -11.56
C ARG A 471 -6.80 -31.45 -10.78
N THR A 472 -6.24 -32.32 -9.95
CA THR A 472 -5.07 -32.00 -9.10
C THR A 472 -3.85 -32.87 -9.36
N ASP A 473 -3.95 -33.83 -10.27
CA ASP A 473 -2.90 -34.79 -10.59
C ASP A 473 -2.66 -34.77 -12.12
N PHE A 474 -1.42 -34.51 -12.51
CA PHE A 474 -1.03 -34.21 -13.89
C PHE A 474 0.30 -34.87 -14.25
N GLN A 475 0.55 -35.03 -15.55
CA GLN A 475 1.89 -35.30 -16.06
C GLN A 475 2.59 -33.98 -16.43
N GLU A 476 3.91 -33.96 -16.42
CA GLU A 476 4.67 -32.85 -17.00
C GLU A 476 4.25 -32.61 -18.46
N GLY A 477 4.09 -31.34 -18.84
CA GLY A 477 3.57 -30.93 -20.15
C GLY A 477 2.05 -30.89 -20.25
N ASP A 478 1.30 -31.49 -19.31
CA ASP A 478 -0.16 -31.39 -19.31
C ASP A 478 -0.65 -29.95 -19.19
N THR A 479 -1.85 -29.71 -19.72
CA THR A 479 -2.62 -28.49 -19.45
C THR A 479 -3.55 -28.72 -18.26
N ALA A 480 -3.44 -27.85 -17.26
CA ALA A 480 -4.35 -27.73 -16.13
C ALA A 480 -5.32 -26.57 -16.37
N HIS A 481 -6.60 -26.78 -16.15
CA HIS A 481 -7.62 -25.75 -16.38
C HIS A 481 -7.99 -25.09 -15.04
N LEU A 482 -7.58 -23.83 -14.89
CA LEU A 482 -7.93 -22.99 -13.75
C LEU A 482 -9.29 -22.34 -14.00
N ILE A 483 -10.25 -22.69 -13.16
CA ILE A 483 -11.61 -22.17 -13.19
C ILE A 483 -11.73 -21.09 -12.12
N VAL A 484 -12.21 -19.91 -12.54
CA VAL A 484 -12.37 -18.73 -11.69
C VAL A 484 -13.82 -18.25 -11.76
N ASP A 485 -14.44 -18.13 -10.59
CA ASP A 485 -15.76 -17.52 -10.40
C ASP A 485 -15.64 -16.29 -9.49
N LEU A 486 -16.18 -15.15 -9.91
CA LEU A 486 -16.29 -13.93 -9.10
C LEU A 486 -17.76 -13.48 -9.04
N GLU A 487 -18.23 -13.25 -7.82
CA GLU A 487 -19.61 -12.82 -7.54
C GLU A 487 -19.68 -11.51 -6.76
N ASN A 488 -20.70 -10.71 -7.09
CA ASN A 488 -21.12 -9.53 -6.34
C ASN A 488 -22.24 -9.89 -5.36
N LYS A 489 -21.92 -9.94 -4.06
CA LYS A 489 -22.86 -10.31 -3.00
C LYS A 489 -23.70 -9.14 -2.50
N SER A 490 -23.32 -7.89 -2.79
CA SER A 490 -23.96 -6.72 -2.18
C SER A 490 -25.33 -6.37 -2.78
N GLY A 491 -25.60 -6.82 -4.01
CA GLY A 491 -26.80 -6.42 -4.76
C GLY A 491 -26.76 -4.96 -5.24
N GLN A 492 -25.62 -4.28 -5.12
CA GLN A 492 -25.35 -2.95 -5.65
C GLN A 492 -24.15 -3.00 -6.59
N GLY A 493 -24.08 -2.13 -7.59
CA GLY A 493 -22.91 -2.05 -8.48
C GLY A 493 -21.65 -1.76 -7.67
N GLN A 494 -20.56 -2.47 -7.95
CA GLN A 494 -19.27 -2.26 -7.28
C GLN A 494 -18.28 -1.64 -8.26
N GLY A 495 -17.56 -0.60 -7.84
CA GLY A 495 -16.41 -0.07 -8.58
C GLY A 495 -15.12 -0.80 -8.19
N MET A 496 -14.18 -0.88 -9.13
CA MET A 496 -12.80 -1.31 -8.91
C MET A 496 -12.70 -2.59 -8.05
N THR A 497 -13.19 -3.71 -8.55
CA THR A 497 -13.02 -5.01 -7.88
C THR A 497 -11.68 -5.64 -8.27
N VAL A 498 -11.02 -6.30 -7.31
CA VAL A 498 -9.75 -7.01 -7.52
C VAL A 498 -9.91 -8.46 -7.11
N ALA A 499 -9.42 -9.39 -7.93
CA ALA A 499 -9.20 -10.78 -7.57
C ALA A 499 -7.72 -11.14 -7.78
N ILE A 500 -7.13 -11.81 -6.79
CA ILE A 500 -5.74 -12.27 -6.83
C ILE A 500 -5.78 -13.79 -6.72
N VAL A 501 -5.35 -14.48 -7.77
CA VAL A 501 -5.32 -15.93 -7.83
C VAL A 501 -3.91 -16.44 -7.56
N GLY A 502 -3.76 -17.26 -6.52
CA GLY A 502 -2.49 -17.83 -6.12
C GLY A 502 -2.14 -19.11 -6.90
N LEU A 503 -1.10 -19.06 -7.74
CA LEU A 503 -0.66 -20.17 -8.57
C LEU A 503 0.36 -21.08 -7.84
N PRO A 504 0.20 -22.41 -7.89
CA PRO A 504 1.23 -23.37 -7.46
C PRO A 504 2.51 -23.21 -8.30
N ALA A 505 3.68 -23.38 -7.68
CA ALA A 505 4.97 -23.11 -8.33
C ALA A 505 5.29 -24.00 -9.56
N GLY A 506 4.68 -25.20 -9.65
CA GLY A 506 4.82 -26.07 -10.82
C GLY A 506 3.94 -25.71 -12.03
N LEU A 507 3.03 -24.73 -11.88
CA LEU A 507 2.14 -24.27 -12.94
C LEU A 507 2.55 -22.90 -13.47
N THR A 508 2.51 -22.74 -14.79
CA THR A 508 2.81 -21.46 -15.45
C THR A 508 1.71 -21.07 -16.43
N LEU A 509 1.44 -19.77 -16.55
CA LEU A 509 0.61 -19.27 -17.65
C LEU A 509 1.32 -19.51 -19.00
N PRO A 510 0.57 -19.74 -20.10
CA PRO A 510 1.13 -19.73 -21.46
C PRO A 510 1.86 -18.42 -21.76
N GLU A 511 2.99 -18.51 -22.46
CA GLU A 511 3.89 -17.38 -22.73
C GLU A 511 3.21 -16.24 -23.51
N ASP A 512 2.30 -16.58 -24.43
CA ASP A 512 1.57 -15.61 -25.24
C ASP A 512 0.48 -14.87 -24.45
N MET A 513 0.07 -15.41 -23.30
CA MET A 513 -1.06 -14.97 -22.47
C MET A 513 -2.33 -14.71 -23.27
N LYS A 514 -2.55 -15.44 -24.38
CA LYS A 514 -3.60 -15.13 -25.35
C LYS A 514 -4.99 -15.07 -24.70
N LYS A 515 -5.34 -16.05 -23.87
CA LYS A 515 -6.63 -16.11 -23.19
C LYS A 515 -6.86 -14.89 -22.29
N LEU A 516 -5.86 -14.47 -21.51
CA LEU A 516 -5.96 -13.28 -20.64
C LEU A 516 -6.10 -11.99 -21.46
N LYS A 517 -5.34 -11.87 -22.56
CA LYS A 517 -5.46 -10.74 -23.49
C LYS A 517 -6.83 -10.69 -24.15
N ASP A 518 -7.40 -11.84 -24.51
CA ASP A 518 -8.75 -11.94 -25.08
C ASP A 518 -9.82 -11.55 -24.03
N LEU A 519 -9.67 -11.95 -22.76
CA LEU A 519 -10.57 -11.55 -21.67
C LEU A 519 -10.52 -10.03 -21.38
N ALA A 520 -9.35 -9.41 -21.56
CA ALA A 520 -9.13 -7.97 -21.31
C ALA A 520 -9.44 -7.07 -22.51
N ARG A 521 -9.61 -7.63 -23.70
CA ARG A 521 -9.84 -6.88 -24.93
C ARG A 521 -11.25 -6.28 -24.92
N LEU A 522 -11.35 -4.98 -25.21
CA LEU A 522 -12.63 -4.32 -25.45
C LEU A 522 -13.33 -4.96 -26.67
N PRO A 523 -14.52 -5.55 -26.51
CA PRO A 523 -15.30 -6.10 -27.60
C PRO A 523 -15.71 -5.06 -28.65
N ASN A 524 -15.82 -5.47 -29.91
CA ASN A 524 -16.19 -4.59 -31.04
C ASN A 524 -17.61 -4.05 -30.95
N ASP A 525 -18.50 -4.73 -30.21
CA ASP A 525 -19.89 -4.32 -29.99
C ASP A 525 -20.04 -3.26 -28.88
N GLY A 526 -18.93 -2.81 -28.29
CA GLY A 526 -18.92 -1.83 -27.20
C GLY A 526 -19.36 -2.39 -25.85
N SER A 527 -19.60 -3.71 -25.75
CA SER A 527 -19.83 -4.36 -24.46
C SER A 527 -18.58 -4.31 -23.58
N ARG A 528 -18.72 -4.66 -22.29
CA ARG A 528 -17.59 -4.62 -21.36
C ARG A 528 -16.69 -5.84 -21.55
N PRO A 529 -15.36 -5.69 -21.44
CA PRO A 529 -14.48 -6.85 -21.40
C PRO A 529 -14.76 -7.70 -20.16
N VAL A 530 -14.42 -8.99 -20.19
CA VAL A 530 -14.65 -9.91 -19.06
C VAL A 530 -13.83 -9.50 -17.85
N ILE A 531 -12.61 -9.00 -18.08
CA ILE A 531 -11.76 -8.33 -17.09
C ILE A 531 -11.32 -6.98 -17.67
N SER A 532 -11.08 -5.98 -16.84
CA SER A 532 -10.59 -4.67 -17.29
C SER A 532 -9.08 -4.64 -17.51
N ALA A 533 -8.33 -5.37 -16.69
CA ALA A 533 -6.88 -5.49 -16.77
C ALA A 533 -6.40 -6.73 -16.00
N PHE A 534 -5.15 -7.14 -16.23
CA PHE A 534 -4.47 -8.15 -15.43
C PHE A 534 -2.98 -7.85 -15.26
N GLU A 535 -2.37 -8.38 -14.22
CA GLU A 535 -0.91 -8.42 -14.05
C GLU A 535 -0.46 -9.73 -13.40
N ILE A 536 0.82 -10.07 -13.56
CA ILE A 536 1.43 -11.24 -12.92
C ILE A 536 2.48 -10.74 -11.94
N ARG A 537 2.40 -11.20 -10.69
CA ARG A 537 3.36 -10.87 -9.62
C ARG A 537 3.91 -12.14 -9.01
N GLY A 538 5.05 -12.59 -9.51
CA GLY A 538 5.61 -13.89 -9.10
C GLY A 538 4.60 -15.01 -9.35
N ARG A 539 4.03 -15.57 -8.29
CA ARG A 539 3.03 -16.64 -8.34
C ARG A 539 1.58 -16.17 -8.18
N GLU A 540 1.33 -14.87 -8.25
CA GLU A 540 -0.01 -14.31 -8.17
C GLU A 540 -0.45 -13.78 -9.54
N LEU A 541 -1.63 -14.19 -10.01
CA LEU A 541 -2.33 -13.57 -11.13
C LEU A 541 -3.35 -12.57 -10.57
N VAL A 542 -3.16 -11.29 -10.83
CA VAL A 542 -4.04 -10.22 -10.37
C VAL A 542 -4.96 -9.83 -11.52
N LEU A 543 -6.26 -9.74 -11.23
CA LEU A 543 -7.33 -9.45 -12.16
C LEU A 543 -8.14 -8.26 -11.65
N TYR A 544 -8.49 -7.34 -12.55
CA TYR A 544 -9.17 -6.10 -12.23
C TYR A 544 -10.49 -5.96 -12.98
N TRP A 545 -11.49 -5.40 -12.32
CA TRP A 545 -12.75 -4.97 -12.92
C TRP A 545 -12.99 -3.51 -12.55
N ARG A 546 -13.09 -2.61 -13.53
CA ARG A 546 -13.46 -1.21 -13.28
C ARG A 546 -14.84 -1.11 -12.63
N ASP A 547 -15.73 -2.02 -13.01
CA ASP A 547 -17.07 -2.11 -12.49
C ASP A 547 -17.60 -3.55 -12.51
N LEU A 548 -18.35 -3.91 -11.48
CA LEU A 548 -18.99 -5.21 -11.31
C LEU A 548 -20.50 -4.99 -11.13
N PRO A 549 -21.35 -5.48 -12.06
CA PRO A 549 -22.79 -5.26 -12.01
C PRO A 549 -23.44 -5.74 -10.70
N PRO A 550 -24.56 -5.11 -10.26
CA PRO A 550 -25.31 -5.54 -9.07
C PRO A 550 -25.79 -7.00 -9.13
N ASP A 551 -26.04 -7.49 -10.34
CA ASP A 551 -26.56 -8.82 -10.62
C ASP A 551 -25.49 -9.81 -11.07
N ALA A 552 -24.20 -9.48 -10.97
CA ALA A 552 -23.08 -10.38 -11.26
C ALA A 552 -22.94 -11.49 -10.19
N ARG A 553 -23.95 -12.35 -10.07
CA ARG A 553 -24.08 -13.42 -9.07
C ARG A 553 -24.93 -14.56 -9.61
N GLY A 554 -24.82 -15.74 -9.00
CA GLY A 554 -25.53 -16.94 -9.49
C GLY A 554 -25.18 -17.21 -10.96
N ASP A 555 -26.18 -17.34 -11.83
CA ASP A 555 -25.98 -17.63 -13.26
C ASP A 555 -25.32 -16.50 -14.06
N LYS A 556 -25.27 -15.29 -13.49
CA LYS A 556 -24.66 -14.10 -14.12
C LYS A 556 -23.30 -13.74 -13.52
N LYS A 557 -22.74 -14.61 -12.67
CA LYS A 557 -21.40 -14.41 -12.12
C LYS A 557 -20.36 -14.32 -13.23
N ILE A 558 -19.24 -13.65 -12.94
CA ILE A 558 -18.10 -13.69 -13.85
C ILE A 558 -17.48 -15.09 -13.75
N HIS A 559 -17.47 -15.81 -14.87
CA HIS A 559 -16.94 -17.17 -14.97
C HIS A 559 -15.99 -17.25 -16.16
N PHE A 560 -14.78 -17.78 -15.94
CA PHE A 560 -13.89 -18.14 -17.02
C PHE A 560 -12.92 -19.26 -16.63
N ASP A 561 -12.38 -19.88 -17.67
CA ASP A 561 -11.34 -20.90 -17.64
C ASP A 561 -10.02 -20.31 -18.17
N LEU A 562 -8.91 -20.66 -17.51
CA LEU A 562 -7.55 -20.32 -17.91
C LEU A 562 -6.69 -21.58 -18.01
N PRO A 563 -6.10 -21.88 -19.17
CA PRO A 563 -5.13 -22.96 -19.29
C PRO A 563 -3.83 -22.56 -18.58
N LEU A 564 -3.28 -23.49 -17.81
CA LEU A 564 -1.97 -23.44 -17.16
C LEU A 564 -1.15 -24.64 -17.62
N ILE A 565 0.16 -24.46 -17.77
CA ILE A 565 1.08 -25.51 -18.21
C ILE A 565 1.75 -26.14 -16.98
N CYS A 566 1.72 -27.46 -16.88
CA CYS A 566 2.42 -28.23 -15.86
C CYS A 566 3.90 -28.35 -16.24
N ARG A 567 4.78 -27.56 -15.61
CA ARG A 567 6.19 -27.43 -16.05
C ARG A 567 7.21 -28.18 -15.20
N VAL A 568 6.98 -28.27 -13.90
CA VAL A 568 7.98 -28.84 -12.98
C VAL A 568 7.33 -29.96 -12.19
N PRO A 569 7.86 -31.19 -12.26
CA PRO A 569 7.37 -32.30 -11.44
C PRO A 569 7.56 -32.04 -9.94
N GLY A 570 6.54 -32.38 -9.16
CA GLY A 570 6.53 -32.20 -7.72
C GLY A 570 5.14 -31.98 -7.15
N GLU A 571 5.08 -31.77 -5.84
CA GLU A 571 3.87 -31.44 -5.11
C GLU A 571 3.93 -29.98 -4.68
N TYR A 572 2.94 -29.19 -5.11
CA TYR A 572 2.95 -27.75 -4.93
C TYR A 572 1.64 -27.25 -4.35
N ARG A 573 1.77 -26.17 -3.57
CA ARG A 573 0.67 -25.34 -3.11
C ARG A 573 0.86 -23.89 -3.56
N GLY A 574 -0.21 -23.28 -4.06
CA GLY A 574 -0.26 -21.85 -4.33
C GLY A 574 -0.26 -21.01 -3.04
N PRO A 575 -0.13 -19.68 -3.13
CA PRO A 575 -0.66 -18.78 -2.11
C PRO A 575 -2.20 -18.88 -2.03
N ALA A 576 -2.80 -18.39 -0.95
CA ALA A 576 -4.25 -18.24 -0.88
C ALA A 576 -4.74 -17.20 -1.91
N SER A 577 -5.76 -17.56 -2.68
CA SER A 577 -6.45 -16.60 -3.55
C SER A 577 -7.36 -15.69 -2.73
N ARG A 578 -7.67 -14.50 -3.24
CA ARG A 578 -8.52 -13.52 -2.55
C ARG A 578 -9.25 -12.58 -3.50
N ALA A 579 -10.41 -12.07 -3.11
CA ALA A 579 -11.06 -10.94 -3.77
C ALA A 579 -11.52 -9.88 -2.77
N TYR A 580 -11.54 -8.63 -3.22
CA TYR A 580 -11.94 -7.48 -2.44
C TYR A 580 -12.22 -6.27 -3.33
N LEU A 581 -12.83 -5.24 -2.75
CA LEU A 581 -12.98 -3.95 -3.41
C LEU A 581 -11.69 -3.15 -3.23
N TYR A 582 -11.18 -2.60 -4.32
CA TYR A 582 -9.91 -1.88 -4.35
C TYR A 582 -9.82 -0.78 -3.28
N TYR A 583 -10.88 0.03 -3.10
CA TYR A 583 -10.95 1.13 -2.12
C TYR A 583 -11.44 0.71 -0.74
N ASN A 584 -11.78 -0.57 -0.55
CA ASN A 584 -12.19 -1.12 0.74
C ASN A 584 -11.51 -2.47 0.95
N ALA A 585 -10.18 -2.44 0.94
CA ALA A 585 -9.34 -3.63 1.00
C ALA A 585 -9.33 -4.29 2.39
N ASP A 586 -9.89 -3.66 3.42
CA ASP A 586 -9.98 -4.25 4.76
C ASP A 586 -10.88 -5.48 4.77
N HIS A 587 -11.96 -5.47 3.97
CA HIS A 587 -12.84 -6.63 3.83
C HIS A 587 -12.44 -7.48 2.62
N LYS A 588 -11.85 -8.65 2.89
CA LYS A 588 -11.43 -9.60 1.86
C LYS A 588 -12.17 -10.94 2.00
N ASP A 589 -12.48 -11.54 0.86
CA ASP A 589 -12.83 -12.94 0.78
C ASP A 589 -11.59 -13.76 0.42
N TRP A 590 -11.23 -14.73 1.26
CA TRP A 590 -10.07 -15.60 1.10
C TRP A 590 -10.48 -17.00 0.68
N VAL A 591 -9.76 -17.57 -0.27
CA VAL A 591 -9.98 -18.90 -0.83
C VAL A 591 -8.83 -19.82 -0.44
N GLU A 592 -9.14 -21.10 -0.25
CA GLU A 592 -8.12 -22.13 -0.03
C GLU A 592 -7.07 -22.10 -1.15
N PRO A 593 -5.78 -22.23 -0.82
CA PRO A 593 -4.74 -22.32 -1.84
C PRO A 593 -4.93 -23.51 -2.78
N LEU A 594 -4.70 -23.29 -4.08
CA LEU A 594 -4.65 -24.36 -5.07
C LEU A 594 -3.54 -25.36 -4.73
N LYS A 595 -3.79 -26.64 -5.03
CA LYS A 595 -2.82 -27.74 -4.86
C LYS A 595 -2.71 -28.53 -6.15
N VAL A 596 -1.50 -29.00 -6.42
CA VAL A 596 -1.24 -29.83 -7.60
C VAL A 596 -0.10 -30.80 -7.34
N THR A 597 -0.23 -32.00 -7.88
CA THR A 597 0.83 -33.01 -8.03
C THR A 597 1.13 -33.13 -9.52
N ILE A 598 2.39 -32.96 -9.90
CA ILE A 598 2.86 -33.12 -11.28
C ILE A 598 3.87 -34.26 -11.29
N HIS A 599 3.56 -35.31 -12.03
CA HIS A 599 4.45 -36.45 -12.21
C HIS A 599 5.43 -36.19 -13.36
N PRO A 600 6.69 -36.63 -13.25
CA PRO A 600 7.64 -36.55 -14.35
C PRO A 600 7.16 -37.41 -15.52
N GLU A 601 7.56 -37.04 -16.73
CA GLU A 601 7.31 -37.84 -17.93
C GLU A 601 7.89 -39.26 -17.77
N LYS A 602 7.19 -40.28 -18.31
CA LYS A 602 7.35 -41.70 -17.98
C LYS A 602 8.76 -42.32 -18.17
N GLU A 603 9.72 -41.61 -18.75
CA GLU A 603 11.08 -42.11 -19.00
C GLU A 603 12.13 -41.76 -17.92
N GLU A 604 11.79 -41.01 -16.86
CA GLU A 604 12.82 -40.29 -16.08
C GLU A 604 12.90 -40.54 -14.55
N VAL A 605 12.26 -41.57 -13.99
CA VAL A 605 12.27 -41.78 -12.52
C VAL A 605 13.26 -42.87 -12.09
N LYS A 606 14.28 -42.50 -11.30
CA LYS A 606 15.03 -43.40 -10.41
C LYS A 606 15.13 -42.82 -9.01
#